data_AF-A0A3S2BPA8-F1
#
_entry.id   AF-A0A3S2BPA8-F1
#
_cell.length_a   1.000
_cell.length_b   1.000
_cell.length_c   1.000
_cell.angle_alpha   90.00
_cell.angle_beta   90.00
_cell.angle_gamma   90.00
#
_symmetry.space_group_name_H-M   'P 1'
#
loop_
_entity.id
_entity.type
_entity.pdbx_description
1 polymer ?
#
loop_
_entity_poly.entity_id
_entity_poly.type
_entity_poly.pdbx_seq_one_letter_code
_entity_poly.pdbx_strand_id
1 'polypeptide(L)'
;GQILNREVLDNELSQVEKPAGIANPKDFRNEVVKFTLRARARNHGRNPAWTSYEKLREVIEKRMFGQVEDLLPVISFGSKQDSVTEKRHNEFVQRMVERGYTERQVRRLVDWYMRVNRAG
;
A
#
# COMPACT_ATOMS: atom_id res chain seq x y z
N GLY A 1 -22.39 13.84 11.64
CA GLY A 1 -22.88 14.29 10.32
C GLY A 1 -21.79 14.78 9.38
N GLN A 2 -20.58 15.11 9.84
CA GLN A 2 -19.51 15.69 8.98
C GLN A 2 -18.93 14.74 7.92
N ILE A 3 -19.02 13.42 8.12
CA ILE A 3 -18.53 12.40 7.17
C ILE A 3 -19.28 12.44 5.82
N LEU A 4 -20.42 13.13 5.71
CA LEU A 4 -21.20 13.21 4.48
C LEU A 4 -21.03 14.54 3.72
N ASN A 5 -20.21 15.49 4.21
CA ASN A 5 -19.91 16.68 3.43
C ASN A 5 -18.87 16.34 2.36
N ARG A 6 -19.32 16.41 1.10
CA ARG A 6 -18.51 16.10 -0.08
C ARG A 6 -17.23 16.95 -0.17
N GLU A 7 -17.30 18.22 0.19
CA GLU A 7 -16.16 19.14 0.09
C GLU A 7 -15.12 18.84 1.17
N VAL A 8 -15.56 18.49 2.39
CA VAL A 8 -14.67 18.09 3.48
C VAL A 8 -13.94 16.80 3.10
N LEU A 9 -14.67 15.79 2.62
CA LEU A 9 -14.06 14.54 2.13
C LEU A 9 -13.11 14.78 0.95
N ASP A 10 -13.48 15.67 0.04
CA ASP A 10 -12.63 16.01 -1.12
C ASP A 10 -11.29 16.58 -0.67
N ASN A 11 -11.33 17.51 0.28
CA ASN A 11 -10.16 18.15 0.87
C ASN A 11 -9.29 17.13 1.62
N GLU A 12 -9.88 16.34 2.53
CA GLU A 12 -9.14 15.35 3.33
C GLU A 12 -8.44 14.29 2.45
N LEU A 13 -9.17 13.72 1.49
CA LEU A 13 -8.61 12.71 0.59
C LEU A 13 -7.51 13.31 -0.30
N SER A 14 -7.71 14.53 -0.80
CA SER A 14 -6.71 15.22 -1.62
C SER A 14 -5.38 15.46 -0.90
N GLN A 15 -5.39 15.66 0.44
CA GLN A 15 -4.15 15.81 1.23
C GLN A 15 -3.32 14.53 1.26
N VAL A 16 -3.94 13.35 1.07
CA VAL A 16 -3.25 12.06 1.03
C VAL A 16 -2.90 11.66 -0.40
N GLU A 17 -3.81 11.91 -1.34
CA GLU A 17 -3.71 11.47 -2.74
C GLU A 17 -2.64 12.24 -3.51
N LYS A 18 -2.53 13.56 -3.30
CA LYS A 18 -1.51 14.39 -3.99
C LYS A 18 -0.08 13.98 -3.62
N PRO A 19 0.31 13.83 -2.33
CA PRO A 19 1.63 13.32 -1.96
C PRO A 19 1.92 11.90 -2.44
N ALA A 20 0.89 11.08 -2.68
CA ALA A 20 1.04 9.76 -3.28
C ALA A 20 1.30 9.79 -4.80
N GLY A 21 1.37 10.99 -5.40
CA GLY A 21 1.64 11.19 -6.83
C GLY A 21 0.39 11.15 -7.71
N ILE A 22 -0.82 11.22 -7.13
CA ILE A 22 -2.06 11.28 -7.89
C ILE A 22 -2.30 12.72 -8.36
N ALA A 23 -2.06 12.99 -9.65
CA ALA A 23 -2.21 14.32 -10.23
C ALA A 23 -3.67 14.80 -10.30
N ASN A 24 -4.61 13.88 -10.55
CA ASN A 24 -6.05 14.17 -10.60
C ASN A 24 -6.84 13.26 -9.65
N PRO A 25 -6.99 13.67 -8.37
CA PRO A 25 -7.62 12.85 -7.32
C PRO A 25 -9.07 12.46 -7.60
N LYS A 26 -9.83 13.35 -8.25
CA LYS A 26 -11.25 13.11 -8.57
C LYS A 26 -11.39 11.98 -9.60
N ASP A 27 -10.64 12.03 -10.67
CA ASP A 27 -10.72 11.02 -11.73
C ASP A 27 -10.15 9.68 -11.25
N PHE A 28 -9.06 9.71 -10.48
CA PHE A 28 -8.51 8.51 -9.86
C PHE A 28 -9.54 7.81 -8.96
N ARG A 29 -10.22 8.54 -8.07
CA ARG A 29 -11.28 7.97 -7.22
C ARG A 29 -12.42 7.39 -8.04
N ASN A 30 -12.86 8.10 -9.08
CA ASN A 30 -13.92 7.61 -9.98
C ASN A 30 -13.50 6.32 -10.69
N GLU A 31 -12.27 6.23 -11.17
CA GLU A 31 -11.73 5.02 -11.80
C GLU A 31 -11.69 3.85 -10.82
N VAL A 32 -11.14 4.06 -9.61
CA VAL A 32 -11.03 3.02 -8.56
C VAL A 32 -12.41 2.53 -8.12
N VAL A 33 -13.39 3.44 -7.95
CA VAL A 33 -14.77 3.06 -7.60
C VAL A 33 -15.40 2.23 -8.72
N LYS A 34 -15.32 2.68 -9.98
CA LYS A 34 -15.87 1.93 -11.13
C LYS A 34 -15.20 0.55 -11.27
N PHE A 35 -13.89 0.48 -11.09
CA PHE A 35 -13.16 -0.78 -11.08
C PHE A 35 -13.67 -1.72 -9.96
N THR A 36 -13.73 -1.21 -8.73
CA THR A 36 -14.13 -2.00 -7.55
C THR A 36 -15.55 -2.51 -7.67
N LEU A 37 -16.50 -1.66 -8.09
CA LEU A 37 -17.90 -2.06 -8.29
C LEU A 37 -18.03 -3.14 -9.37
N ARG A 38 -17.32 -3.00 -10.51
CA ARG A 38 -17.32 -4.02 -11.58
C ARG A 38 -16.67 -5.33 -11.14
N ALA A 39 -15.61 -5.29 -10.35
CA ALA A 39 -14.97 -6.48 -9.82
C ALA A 39 -15.88 -7.21 -8.81
N ARG A 40 -16.52 -6.46 -7.90
CA ARG A 40 -17.48 -7.00 -6.94
C ARG A 40 -18.69 -7.64 -7.61
N ALA A 41 -19.26 -6.98 -8.62
CA ALA A 41 -20.37 -7.53 -9.40
C ALA A 41 -20.03 -8.88 -10.05
N ARG A 42 -18.78 -9.04 -10.52
CA ARG A 42 -18.28 -10.28 -11.12
C ARG A 42 -17.79 -11.34 -10.12
N ASN A 43 -17.62 -10.98 -8.84
CA ASN A 43 -17.01 -11.84 -7.82
C ASN A 43 -17.91 -11.96 -6.57
N HIS A 44 -19.22 -12.13 -6.75
CA HIS A 44 -20.18 -12.34 -5.67
C HIS A 44 -20.07 -11.32 -4.51
N GLY A 45 -19.85 -10.05 -4.87
CA GLY A 45 -19.72 -8.95 -3.91
C GLY A 45 -18.34 -8.82 -3.24
N ARG A 46 -17.40 -9.75 -3.48
CA ARG A 46 -16.04 -9.72 -2.92
C ARG A 46 -15.20 -8.63 -3.58
N ASN A 47 -14.46 -7.88 -2.76
CA ASN A 47 -13.56 -6.84 -3.24
C ASN A 47 -12.42 -7.44 -4.08
N PRO A 48 -11.96 -6.74 -5.14
CA PRO A 48 -10.77 -7.14 -5.87
C PRO A 48 -9.52 -7.05 -5.00
N ALA A 49 -8.50 -7.84 -5.33
CA ALA A 49 -7.17 -7.61 -4.78
C ALA A 49 -6.65 -6.25 -5.29
N TRP A 50 -6.03 -5.45 -4.42
CA TRP A 50 -5.50 -4.13 -4.80
C TRP A 50 -4.42 -4.22 -5.90
N THR A 51 -3.71 -5.35 -5.97
CA THR A 51 -2.70 -5.66 -7.00
C THR A 51 -3.29 -5.94 -8.38
N SER A 52 -4.60 -6.19 -8.49
CA SER A 52 -5.25 -6.55 -9.77
C SER A 52 -5.58 -5.35 -10.67
N TYR A 53 -5.30 -4.13 -10.20
CA TYR A 53 -5.46 -2.92 -10.98
C TYR A 53 -4.18 -2.09 -10.93
N GLU A 54 -3.54 -1.96 -12.09
CA GLU A 54 -2.20 -1.39 -12.24
C GLU A 54 -2.06 0.00 -11.62
N LYS A 55 -2.97 0.93 -11.93
CA LYS A 55 -2.90 2.30 -11.37
C LYS A 55 -3.00 2.32 -9.84
N LEU A 56 -3.86 1.49 -9.26
CA LEU A 56 -3.99 1.39 -7.80
C LEU A 56 -2.76 0.75 -7.18
N ARG A 57 -2.23 -0.29 -7.83
CA ARG A 57 -0.99 -0.97 -7.44
C ARG A 57 0.17 0.02 -7.44
N GLU A 58 0.41 0.74 -8.53
CA GLU A 58 1.52 1.69 -8.67
C GLU A 58 1.48 2.80 -7.61
N VAL A 59 0.30 3.37 -7.33
CA VAL A 59 0.16 4.40 -6.29
C VAL A 59 0.49 3.85 -4.91
N ILE A 60 -0.04 2.66 -4.58
CA ILE A 60 0.22 2.00 -3.29
C ILE A 60 1.71 1.67 -3.17
N GLU A 61 2.30 1.07 -4.20
CA GLU A 61 3.71 0.72 -4.26
C GLU A 61 4.58 1.97 -4.14
N LYS A 62 4.35 3.02 -4.93
CA LYS A 62 5.12 4.27 -4.84
C LYS A 62 4.99 4.94 -3.48
N ARG A 63 3.80 4.97 -2.88
CA ARG A 63 3.58 5.56 -1.56
C ARG A 63 4.28 4.77 -0.46
N MET A 64 4.23 3.44 -0.52
CA MET A 64 4.87 2.58 0.46
C MET A 64 6.38 2.50 0.27
N PHE A 65 6.87 2.35 -0.97
CA PHE A 65 8.28 2.15 -1.33
C PHE A 65 9.08 3.44 -1.51
N GLY A 66 8.44 4.54 -1.94
CA GLY A 66 9.08 5.86 -2.07
C GLY A 66 9.40 6.55 -0.74
N GLN A 67 8.96 5.97 0.39
CA GLN A 67 9.35 6.39 1.74
C GLN A 67 10.23 5.34 2.44
N VAL A 68 10.79 4.44 1.66
CA VAL A 68 11.28 3.13 2.07
C VAL A 68 12.64 2.83 1.45
N GLU A 69 13.33 3.87 0.97
CA GLU A 69 14.78 3.85 0.78
C GLU A 69 15.52 3.40 2.07
N ASP A 70 14.84 3.43 3.23
CA ASP A 70 15.23 2.80 4.52
C ASP A 70 14.97 1.27 4.65
N LEU A 71 14.37 0.56 3.68
CA LEU A 71 14.13 -0.89 3.75
C LEU A 71 15.30 -1.75 3.29
N LEU A 72 16.22 -1.19 2.51
CA LEU A 72 17.36 -1.93 1.97
C LEU A 72 18.27 -2.57 3.05
N PRO A 73 18.43 -2.04 4.27
CA PRO A 73 19.24 -2.69 5.31
C PRO A 73 18.53 -3.80 6.10
N VAL A 74 17.21 -3.98 5.94
CA VAL A 74 16.41 -4.98 6.69
C VAL A 74 16.34 -6.32 5.96
N ILE A 75 16.63 -6.33 4.66
CA ILE A 75 16.53 -7.49 3.77
C ILE A 75 17.92 -7.86 3.21
N SER A 76 18.99 -7.65 3.98
CA SER A 76 20.29 -8.21 3.62
C SER A 76 20.30 -9.71 3.90
N PHE A 77 20.12 -10.47 2.82
CA PHE A 77 20.76 -11.72 2.44
C PHE A 77 21.25 -12.71 3.50
N GLY A 78 20.82 -13.97 3.33
CA GLY A 78 21.50 -15.14 3.87
C GLY A 78 20.76 -15.81 5.01
N SER A 79 20.67 -17.13 4.95
CA SER A 79 20.00 -18.04 5.88
C SER A 79 20.61 -18.13 7.29
N LYS A 80 21.17 -17.04 7.82
CA LYS A 80 21.66 -16.98 9.20
C LYS A 80 20.86 -15.95 9.99
N GLN A 81 20.07 -16.48 10.92
CA GLN A 81 19.23 -15.74 11.86
C GLN A 81 20.11 -14.94 12.83
N ASP A 82 20.56 -13.75 12.43
CA ASP A 82 21.13 -12.79 13.37
C ASP A 82 19.99 -12.02 14.05
N SER A 83 20.00 -11.98 15.39
CA SER A 83 19.03 -11.25 16.23
C SER A 83 18.89 -9.76 15.87
N VAL A 84 19.93 -9.19 15.26
CA VAL A 84 19.96 -7.82 14.71
C VAL A 84 18.97 -7.66 13.55
N THR A 85 18.86 -8.66 12.67
CA THR A 85 17.97 -8.63 11.51
C THR A 85 16.51 -8.75 11.93
N GLU A 86 16.22 -9.61 12.90
CA GLU A 86 14.88 -9.75 13.48
C GLU A 86 14.42 -8.46 14.18
N LYS A 87 15.31 -7.82 14.95
CA LYS A 87 15.03 -6.53 15.58
C LYS A 87 14.70 -5.45 14.55
N ARG A 88 15.50 -5.34 13.47
CA ARG A 88 15.24 -4.39 12.37
C ARG A 88 13.93 -4.67 11.64
N HIS A 89 13.57 -5.95 11.48
CA HIS A 89 12.28 -6.35 10.90
C HIS A 89 11.12 -5.88 11.77
N ASN A 90 11.19 -6.14 13.08
CA ASN A 90 10.15 -5.74 14.02
C ASN A 90 10.00 -4.22 14.11
N GLU A 91 11.11 -3.47 14.11
CA GLU A 91 11.10 -1.99 14.05
C GLU A 91 10.45 -1.48 12.76
N PHE A 92 10.69 -2.13 11.63
CA PHE A 92 10.02 -1.80 10.37
C PHE A 92 8.51 -2.06 10.45
N VAL A 93 8.11 -3.23 10.94
CA VAL A 93 6.69 -3.58 11.10
C VAL A 93 6.00 -2.56 12.01
N GLN A 94 6.61 -2.18 13.13
CA GLN A 94 6.05 -1.16 14.02
C GLN A 94 5.88 0.20 13.34
N ARG A 95 6.89 0.72 12.63
CA ARG A 95 6.76 1.99 11.89
C ARG A 95 5.63 1.96 10.86
N MET A 96 5.41 0.82 10.21
CA MET A 96 4.31 0.68 9.26
C MET A 96 2.95 0.59 9.97
N VAL A 97 2.89 -0.02 11.15
CA VAL A 97 1.69 -0.04 11.99
C VAL A 97 1.33 1.37 12.49
N GLU A 98 2.31 2.15 12.93
CA GLU A 98 2.12 3.57 13.29
C GLU A 98 1.59 4.41 12.13
N ARG A 99 1.92 4.03 10.88
CA ARG A 99 1.42 4.66 9.65
C ARG A 99 0.03 4.16 9.22
N GLY A 100 -0.61 3.29 10.02
CA GLY A 100 -1.96 2.80 9.79
C GLY A 100 -2.06 1.51 8.98
N TYR A 101 -0.95 0.84 8.69
CA TYR A 101 -0.97 -0.49 8.07
C TYR A 101 -1.17 -1.59 9.10
N THR A 102 -1.90 -2.64 8.74
CA THR A 102 -1.94 -3.86 9.55
C THR A 102 -0.67 -4.68 9.35
N GLU A 103 -0.22 -5.41 10.36
CA GLU A 103 0.93 -6.32 10.25
C GLU A 103 0.78 -7.30 9.06
N ARG A 104 -0.45 -7.75 8.79
CA ARG A 104 -0.76 -8.64 7.66
C ARG A 104 -0.52 -7.95 6.31
N GLN A 105 -0.86 -6.67 6.17
CA GLN A 105 -0.57 -5.91 4.95
C GLN A 105 0.95 -5.76 4.77
N VAL A 106 1.66 -5.42 5.85
CA VAL A 106 3.13 -5.27 5.85
C VAL A 106 3.81 -6.58 5.44
N ARG A 107 3.46 -7.71 6.06
CA ARG A 107 4.02 -9.02 5.75
C ARG A 107 3.81 -9.40 4.28
N ARG A 108 2.59 -9.24 3.75
CA ARG A 108 2.28 -9.55 2.35
C ARG A 108 3.11 -8.75 1.36
N LEU A 109 3.40 -7.49 1.68
CA LEU A 109 4.21 -6.60 0.85
C LEU A 109 5.67 -6.98 0.88
N VAL A 110 6.22 -7.28 2.06
CA VAL A 110 7.59 -7.80 2.21
C VAL A 110 7.74 -9.10 1.41
N ASP A 111 6.80 -10.04 1.55
CA ASP A 111 6.81 -11.32 0.82
C ASP A 111 6.70 -11.13 -0.70
N TRP A 112 5.92 -10.15 -1.16
CA TRP A 112 5.82 -9.82 -2.58
C TRP A 112 7.12 -9.20 -3.11
N TYR A 113 7.67 -8.21 -2.41
CA TYR A 113 8.91 -7.53 -2.78
C TYR A 113 10.07 -8.52 -2.88
N MET A 114 10.17 -9.43 -1.91
CA MET A 114 11.14 -10.52 -1.91
C MET A 114 11.03 -11.45 -3.10
N ARG A 115 9.80 -11.74 -3.56
CA ARG A 115 9.58 -12.57 -4.74
C ARG A 115 9.97 -11.83 -6.02
N VAL A 116 9.63 -10.54 -6.13
CA VAL A 116 9.95 -9.74 -7.31
C VAL A 116 11.45 -9.50 -7.44
N ASN A 117 12.15 -9.17 -6.35
CA ASN A 117 13.60 -8.94 -6.37
C ASN A 117 14.44 -10.21 -6.49
N ARG A 118 13.94 -11.39 -6.09
CA ARG A 118 14.64 -12.67 -6.31
C ARG A 118 14.41 -13.27 -7.70
N ALA A 119 13.41 -12.77 -8.43
CA ALA A 119 13.08 -13.21 -9.78
C ALA A 119 13.80 -12.38 -10.87
N GLY A 120 14.62 -11.41 -10.48
CA GLY A 120 15.45 -10.58 -11.36
C GLY A 120 16.94 -10.82 -11.12
#